data_AF-A0A2N1WAB3-F1
#
_entry.id   AF-A0A2N1WAB3-F1
#
_cell.length_a   1.000
_cell.length_b   1.000
_cell.length_c   1.000
_cell.angle_alpha   90.00
_cell.angle_beta   90.00
_cell.angle_gamma   90.00
#
_symmetry.space_group_name_H-M   'P 1'
#
loop_
_entity.id
_entity.type
_entity.pdbx_description
1 polymer ?
#
loop_
_entity_poly.entity_id
_entity_poly.type
_entity_poly.pdbx_seq_one_letter_code
_entity_poly.pdbx_strand_id
1 'polypeptide(L)'
;AEKLPRARANDLRDLRPAARTASGRVASLDLVGSGGSTAVQGQSIRRVLSPEPGTWLRSTDFTIKVTRSGSRIERVTVEGRGNGHGVGMCQWGAIGRARAGQDYATILMSYFPGTELQRIY
;
A
#
# COMPACT_ATOMS: atom_id res chain seq x y z
N ALA A 1 -7.80 -0.56 -18.17
CA ALA A 1 -7.72 0.63 -17.31
C ALA A 1 -8.96 0.67 -16.43
N GLU A 2 -8.83 0.31 -15.16
CA GLU A 2 -9.93 0.38 -14.20
C GLU A 2 -10.29 1.86 -14.00
N LYS A 3 -11.52 2.24 -14.36
CA LYS A 3 -12.00 3.62 -14.24
C LYS A 3 -12.12 3.92 -12.74
N LEU A 4 -11.11 4.59 -12.18
CA LEU A 4 -11.21 5.11 -10.82
C LEU A 4 -12.45 6.01 -10.73
N PRO A 5 -13.35 5.79 -9.75
CA PRO A 5 -14.55 6.61 -9.61
C PRO A 5 -14.14 8.06 -9.43
N ARG A 6 -14.62 8.94 -10.31
CA ARG A 6 -14.46 10.39 -10.15
C ARG A 6 -15.51 10.90 -9.17
N ALA A 7 -15.40 10.49 -7.89
CA ALA A 7 -16.07 11.24 -6.84
C ALA A 7 -15.41 12.63 -6.81
N ARG A 8 -16.20 13.70 -6.99
CA ARG A 8 -15.67 15.05 -6.75
C ARG A 8 -15.24 15.09 -5.28
N ALA A 9 -14.07 15.65 -4.98
CA ALA A 9 -13.55 15.70 -3.61
C ALA A 9 -14.55 16.29 -2.59
N ASN A 10 -15.51 17.10 -3.05
CA ASN A 10 -16.58 17.69 -2.24
C ASN A 10 -17.68 16.70 -1.80
N ASP A 11 -17.81 15.54 -2.45
CA ASP A 11 -18.82 14.53 -2.09
C ASP A 11 -18.27 13.47 -1.14
N LEU A 12 -16.96 13.44 -0.91
CA LEU A 12 -16.31 12.47 -0.04
C LEU A 12 -16.58 12.79 1.44
N ARG A 13 -17.12 11.80 2.15
CA ARG A 13 -17.53 11.86 3.56
C ARG A 13 -16.62 11.02 4.44
N ASP A 14 -16.08 9.93 3.90
CA ASP A 14 -15.21 9.04 4.64
C ASP A 14 -14.21 8.27 3.77
N LEU A 15 -13.16 7.76 4.42
CA LEU A 15 -12.16 6.85 3.87
C LEU A 15 -11.92 5.74 4.89
N ARG A 16 -12.31 4.51 4.55
CA ARG A 16 -12.30 3.39 5.50
C ARG A 16 -11.49 2.21 4.97
N PRO A 17 -10.38 1.82 5.62
CA PRO A 17 -9.69 0.58 5.30
C PRO A 17 -10.62 -0.59 5.63
N ALA A 18 -11.17 -1.24 4.61
CA ALA A 18 -12.17 -2.28 4.76
C ALA A 18 -11.56 -3.67 4.96
N ALA A 19 -10.36 -3.90 4.41
CA ALA A 19 -9.66 -5.17 4.54
C ALA A 19 -8.14 -4.97 4.57
N ARG A 20 -7.44 -5.92 5.20
CA ARG A 20 -5.97 -5.98 5.23
C ARG A 20 -5.47 -7.35 4.78
N THR A 21 -4.29 -7.37 4.18
CA THR A 21 -3.55 -8.61 3.87
C THR A 21 -3.00 -9.22 5.16
N ALA A 22 -2.56 -10.48 5.10
CA ALA A 22 -1.85 -11.13 6.20
C ALA A 22 -0.60 -10.36 6.66
N SER A 23 0.05 -9.62 5.75
CA SER A 23 1.18 -8.74 6.05
C SER A 23 0.80 -7.37 6.61
N GLY A 24 -0.49 -7.13 6.91
CA GLY A 24 -1.00 -5.89 7.51
C GLY A 24 -1.28 -4.74 6.53
N ARG A 25 -0.98 -4.91 5.24
CA ARG A 25 -1.23 -3.90 4.20
C ARG A 25 -2.72 -3.75 3.93
N VAL A 26 -3.19 -2.52 3.70
CA VAL A 26 -4.58 -2.26 3.27
C VAL A 26 -4.82 -2.92 1.92
N ALA A 27 -5.73 -3.89 1.89
CA ALA A 27 -6.12 -4.64 0.70
C ALA A 27 -7.28 -3.97 -0.04
N SER A 28 -8.22 -3.39 0.72
CA SER A 28 -9.35 -2.63 0.20
C SER A 28 -9.56 -1.36 1.01
N LEU A 29 -9.82 -0.24 0.33
CA LEU A 29 -10.15 1.06 0.90
C LEU A 29 -11.49 1.53 0.33
N ASP A 30 -12.46 1.74 1.21
CA ASP A 30 -13.76 2.27 0.83
C ASP A 30 -13.73 3.80 0.82
N LEU A 31 -14.08 4.38 -0.33
CA LEU A 31 -14.33 5.80 -0.51
C LEU A 31 -15.83 6.03 -0.30
N VAL A 32 -16.20 6.59 0.85
CA VAL A 32 -17.61 6.82 1.19
C VAL A 32 -17.99 8.23 0.79
N GLY A 33 -18.93 8.37 -0.15
CA GLY A 33 -19.50 9.64 -0.56
C GLY A 33 -20.93 9.84 -0.08
N SER A 34 -21.52 10.99 -0.42
CA SER A 34 -22.93 11.32 -0.17
C SER A 34 -23.91 10.38 -0.88
N GLY A 35 -23.56 9.91 -2.08
CA GLY A 35 -24.42 9.05 -2.92
C GLY A 35 -24.11 7.56 -2.87
N GLY A 36 -23.20 7.12 -2.00
CA GLY A 36 -22.79 5.71 -1.90
C GLY A 36 -21.31 5.52 -1.58
N SER A 37 -20.88 4.27 -1.51
CA SER A 37 -19.49 3.87 -1.26
C SER A 37 -18.89 3.22 -2.49
N THR A 38 -17.60 3.41 -2.73
CA THR A 38 -16.85 2.64 -3.73
C THR A 38 -15.55 2.11 -3.16
N ALA A 39 -15.31 0.81 -3.34
CA ALA A 39 -14.09 0.16 -2.91
C ALA A 39 -12.97 0.35 -3.93
N VAL A 40 -11.77 0.66 -3.45
CA VAL A 40 -10.52 0.70 -4.21
C VAL A 40 -9.60 -0.37 -3.65
N GLN A 41 -9.04 -1.22 -4.52
CA GLN A 41 -8.28 -2.38 -4.09
C GLN A 41 -6.79 -2.29 -4.47
N GLY A 42 -5.96 -2.97 -3.68
CA GLY A 42 -4.56 -3.23 -3.99
C GLY A 42 -3.73 -1.98 -4.28
N GLN A 43 -2.94 -2.02 -5.36
CA GLN A 43 -1.99 -0.94 -5.68
C GLN A 43 -2.68 0.36 -6.12
N SER A 44 -3.93 0.28 -6.61
CA SER A 44 -4.72 1.46 -7.01
C SER A 44 -4.94 2.42 -5.84
N ILE A 45 -4.99 1.91 -4.60
CA ILE A 45 -5.09 2.70 -3.36
C ILE A 45 -3.98 3.75 -3.29
N ARG A 46 -2.75 3.38 -3.69
CA ARG A 46 -1.58 4.26 -3.62
C ARG A 46 -1.70 5.47 -4.54
N ARG A 47 -2.45 5.34 -5.64
CA ARG A 47 -2.73 6.42 -6.60
C ARG A 47 -3.91 7.28 -6.19
N VAL A 48 -4.89 6.69 -5.49
CA VAL A 48 -6.08 7.41 -5.02
C VAL A 48 -5.74 8.33 -3.85
N LEU A 49 -4.86 7.89 -2.95
CA LEU A 49 -4.39 8.67 -1.81
C LEU A 49 -3.07 9.40 -2.08
N SER A 50 -2.79 9.74 -3.33
CA SER A 50 -1.57 10.47 -3.69
C SER A 50 -1.52 11.84 -3.00
N PRO A 51 -0.43 12.17 -2.30
CA PRO A 51 -0.31 13.47 -1.61
C PRO A 51 -0.21 14.64 -2.59
N GLU A 52 0.39 14.40 -3.77
CA GLU A 52 0.58 15.41 -4.81
C GLU A 52 0.25 14.82 -6.19
N PRO A 53 -0.22 15.64 -7.16
CA PRO A 53 -0.45 15.18 -8.53
C PRO A 53 0.78 14.49 -9.13
N GLY A 54 0.59 13.30 -9.70
CA GLY A 54 1.68 12.52 -10.30
C GLY A 54 2.50 11.68 -9.31
N THR A 55 2.28 11.80 -8.00
CA THR A 55 2.93 10.95 -6.99
C THR A 55 2.05 9.76 -6.62
N TRP A 56 2.56 8.88 -5.75
CA TRP A 56 1.80 7.79 -5.12
C TRP A 56 2.27 7.59 -3.69
N LEU A 57 1.41 7.01 -2.85
CA LEU A 57 1.84 6.54 -1.54
C LEU A 57 2.97 5.52 -1.68
N ARG A 58 3.93 5.56 -0.76
CA ARG A 58 5.10 4.65 -0.76
C ARG A 58 4.69 3.18 -0.64
N SER A 59 3.61 2.89 0.09
CA SER A 59 3.10 1.53 0.28
C SER A 59 1.60 1.56 0.57
N THR A 60 1.00 0.37 0.67
CA THR A 60 -0.34 0.18 1.25
C THR A 60 -0.29 -0.20 2.73
N ASP A 61 0.88 -0.21 3.37
CA ASP A 61 0.99 -0.41 4.82
C ASP A 61 0.88 0.94 5.51
N PHE A 62 -0.35 1.34 5.83
CA PHE A 62 -0.62 2.59 6.52
C PHE A 62 -1.83 2.52 7.46
N THR A 63 -1.90 3.50 8.35
CA THR A 63 -3.09 3.90 9.11
C THR A 63 -3.64 5.21 8.54
N ILE A 64 -4.95 5.41 8.67
CA ILE A 64 -5.63 6.61 8.19
C ILE A 64 -6.43 7.25 9.32
N LYS A 65 -6.29 8.56 9.47
CA LYS A 65 -7.08 9.38 10.40
C LYS A 65 -7.79 10.46 9.60
N VAL A 66 -9.11 10.45 9.66
CA VAL A 66 -9.97 11.43 8.98
C VAL A 66 -10.54 12.38 10.03
N THR A 67 -10.19 13.67 9.92
CA THR A 67 -10.76 14.76 10.72
C THR A 67 -11.90 15.39 9.94
N ARG A 68 -13.04 15.60 10.59
CA ARG A 68 -14.29 16.06 9.96
C ARG A 68 -14.82 17.30 10.66
N SER A 69 -15.45 18.17 9.89
CA SER A 69 -16.31 19.24 10.38
C SER A 69 -17.71 19.02 9.81
N GLY A 70 -18.63 18.57 10.67
CA GLY A 70 -19.93 18.06 10.26
C GLY A 70 -19.81 16.88 9.30
N SER A 71 -20.42 16.99 8.12
CA SER A 71 -20.37 15.96 7.08
C SER A 71 -19.15 16.10 6.15
N ARG A 72 -18.32 17.15 6.28
CA ARG A 72 -17.19 17.39 5.36
C ARG A 72 -15.88 16.90 5.97
N ILE A 73 -15.03 16.28 5.14
CA ILE A 73 -13.65 15.98 5.50
C ILE A 73 -12.84 17.27 5.50
N GLU A 74 -12.18 17.56 6.62
CA GLU A 74 -11.28 18.71 6.76
C GLU A 74 -9.83 18.30 6.50
N ARG A 75 -9.41 17.16 7.06
CA ARG A 75 -8.04 16.65 6.94
C ARG A 75 -8.02 15.14 6.90
N VAL A 76 -7.22 14.59 6.02
CA VAL A 76 -6.85 13.17 5.99
C VAL A 76 -5.37 13.06 6.30
N THR A 77 -5.04 12.34 7.36
CA THR A 77 -3.65 12.02 7.72
C THR A 77 -3.42 10.55 7.43
N VAL A 78 -2.40 10.25 6.62
CA VAL A 78 -1.98 8.89 6.30
C VAL A 78 -0.58 8.69 6.86
N GLU A 79 -0.44 7.75 7.78
CA GLU A 79 0.83 7.38 8.39
C GLU A 79 1.23 5.99 7.90
N GLY A 80 2.26 5.93 7.07
CA GLY A 80 2.66 4.73 6.35
C GLY A 80 4.03 4.19 6.74
N ARG A 81 4.26 2.92 6.43
CA ARG A 81 5.55 2.22 6.60
C ARG A 81 5.95 1.51 5.31
N GLY A 82 7.25 1.31 5.15
CA GLY A 82 7.82 0.61 4.00
C GLY A 82 7.68 1.37 2.68
N ASN A 83 8.26 0.79 1.62
CA ASN A 83 8.24 1.35 0.27
C ASN A 83 8.17 0.20 -0.75
N GLY A 84 7.23 0.29 -1.69
CA GLY A 84 6.99 -0.73 -2.71
C GLY A 84 5.79 -1.64 -2.41
N HIS A 85 5.59 -2.60 -3.31
CA HIS A 85 4.43 -3.50 -3.31
C HIS A 85 4.48 -4.56 -2.19
N GLY A 86 5.67 -4.88 -1.65
CA GLY A 86 5.83 -5.77 -0.51
C GLY A 86 5.67 -7.25 -0.84
N VAL A 87 6.07 -7.67 -2.06
CA VAL A 87 6.07 -9.06 -2.51
C VAL A 87 7.48 -9.45 -2.90
N GLY A 88 7.91 -10.68 -2.56
CA GLY A 88 9.26 -11.17 -2.84
C GLY A 88 10.31 -10.55 -1.93
N MET A 89 11.41 -10.06 -2.52
CA MET A 89 12.59 -9.62 -1.79
C MET A 89 12.51 -8.16 -1.32
N CYS A 90 12.66 -7.94 -0.01
CA CYS A 90 12.89 -6.61 0.54
C CYS A 90 14.37 -6.24 0.36
N GLN A 91 14.66 -5.29 -0.54
CA GLN A 91 16.04 -4.88 -0.85
C GLN A 91 16.82 -4.42 0.40
N TRP A 92 16.22 -3.58 1.24
CA TRP A 92 16.84 -3.16 2.50
C TRP A 92 17.05 -4.31 3.48
N GLY A 93 16.15 -5.29 3.50
CA GLY A 93 16.31 -6.49 4.31
C GLY A 93 17.42 -7.40 3.79
N ALA A 94 17.58 -7.53 2.47
CA ALA A 94 18.69 -8.23 1.85
C ALA A 94 20.04 -7.56 2.19
N ILE A 95 20.12 -6.23 2.13
CA ILE A 95 21.31 -5.48 2.58
C ILE A 95 21.61 -5.76 4.06
N GLY A 96 20.60 -5.75 4.93
CA GLY A 96 20.76 -6.07 6.35
C GLY A 96 21.30 -7.48 6.58
N ARG A 97 20.76 -8.47 5.87
CA ARG A 97 21.23 -9.86 5.93
C ARG A 97 22.66 -10.02 5.41
N ALA A 98 23.01 -9.34 4.32
CA ALA A 98 24.38 -9.34 3.79
C ALA A 98 25.37 -8.72 4.80
N ARG A 99 24.99 -7.61 5.45
CA ARG A 99 25.78 -7.00 6.53
C ARG A 99 25.93 -7.90 7.76
N ALA A 100 24.98 -8.81 7.98
CA ALA A 100 25.06 -9.86 9.00
C ALA A 100 25.86 -11.09 8.55
N GLY A 101 26.50 -11.06 7.39
CA GLY A 101 27.37 -12.12 6.88
C GLY A 101 26.67 -13.23 6.10
N GLN A 102 25.36 -13.10 5.80
CA GLN A 102 24.66 -14.08 4.97
C GLN A 102 25.06 -13.93 3.49
N ASP A 103 25.29 -15.05 2.82
CA ASP A 103 25.53 -15.06 1.37
C ASP A 103 24.24 -14.84 0.57
N TYR A 104 24.40 -14.59 -0.73
CA TYR A 104 23.27 -14.32 -1.61
C TYR A 104 22.30 -15.51 -1.69
N ALA A 105 22.81 -16.75 -1.62
CA ALA A 105 22.00 -17.95 -1.70
C ALA A 105 21.03 -18.06 -0.50
N THR A 106 21.56 -17.86 0.71
CA THR A 106 20.78 -17.84 1.95
C THR A 106 19.76 -16.70 1.96
N ILE A 107 20.15 -15.53 1.45
CA ILE A 107 19.26 -14.36 1.35
C ILE A 107 18.10 -14.66 0.40
N LEU A 108 18.37 -15.19 -0.80
CA LEU A 108 17.34 -15.50 -1.79
C LEU A 108 16.38 -16.56 -1.26
N MET A 109 16.89 -17.63 -0.65
CA MET A 109 16.06 -18.69 -0.05
C MET A 109 15.13 -18.15 1.05
N SER A 110 15.55 -17.11 1.78
CA SER A 110 14.72 -16.46 2.81
C SER A 110 13.52 -15.69 2.22
N TYR A 111 13.64 -15.15 1.00
CA TYR A 111 12.59 -14.37 0.35
C TYR A 111 11.78 -15.17 -0.66
N PHE A 112 12.34 -16.26 -1.18
CA PHE A 112 11.75 -17.13 -2.19
C PHE A 112 11.86 -18.59 -1.72
N PRO A 113 11.10 -18.98 -0.67
CA PRO A 113 11.17 -20.32 -0.11
C PRO A 113 10.76 -21.37 -1.14
N GLY A 114 11.49 -22.48 -1.19
CA GLY A 114 11.25 -23.56 -2.15
C GLY A 114 11.75 -23.29 -3.57
N THR A 115 12.55 -22.25 -3.79
CA THR A 115 13.23 -22.01 -5.07
C THR A 115 14.62 -22.63 -5.10
N GLU A 116 15.13 -22.91 -6.31
CA GLU A 116 16.47 -23.43 -6.53
C GLU A 116 17.32 -22.43 -7.29
N LEU A 117 18.60 -22.35 -6.95
CA LEU A 117 19.58 -21.59 -7.71
C LEU A 117 20.22 -22.48 -8.76
N GLN A 118 20.10 -22.07 -10.03
CA GLN A 118 20.69 -22.78 -11.15
C GLN A 118 21.63 -21.86 -11.93
N ARG A 119 22.80 -22.40 -12.28
CA ARG A 119 23.73 -21.77 -13.21
C ARG A 119 23.34 -22.18 -14.62
N ILE A 120 22.84 -21.23 -15.40
CA ILE A 120 22.35 -21.48 -16.76
C ILE A 120 23.44 -21.50 -17.84
N TYR A 121 24.66 -21.02 -17.53
CA TYR A 121 25.87 -21.04 -18.38
C TYR A 121 27.13 -20.88 -17.52
#